data_AF-A0A554GPI5-F1
#
_entry.id   AF-A0A554GPI5-F1
#
_cell.length_a   1.000
_cell.length_b   1.000
_cell.length_c   1.000
_cell.angle_alpha   90.00
_cell.angle_beta   90.00
_cell.angle_gamma   90.00
#
_symmetry.space_group_name_H-M   'P 1'
#
loop_
_entity.id
_entity.type
_entity.pdbx_description
1 polymer ?
#
loop_
_entity_poly.entity_id
_entity_poly.type
_entity_poly.pdbx_seq_one_letter_code
_entity_poly.pdbx_strand_id
1 'polypeptide(L)'
;MSPRRTVGASLALGALVALTGCGGGETKVMSLAEMADRSLTYALTDVDDAETPDAQGAHRFTVSYSVTGDGPCSRFADDVTATLNGAAMTVVPGGASSVGGRSGACENSRVYFNYDPEAWGREPVGDITVQLQDATSTVRLVLQNAKAKRRFVFQGEGTPDKLRVGQTYEFRWEPATEVPGPVEALLLREGGRAPGQLAVTQDGVKVRLPIPANTPQANHTLTLGADLSGVMSECSGVASCSGAIYHSQDFVLSVVP
;
A
#
# COMPACT_ATOMS: atom_id res chain seq x y z
N MET A 1 16.91 -22.24 3.95
CA MET A 1 15.63 -21.72 4.47
C MET A 1 15.73 -20.20 4.44
N SER A 2 15.12 -19.57 3.44
CA SER A 2 15.18 -18.11 3.27
C SER A 2 14.42 -17.45 4.42
N PRO A 3 15.01 -16.48 5.16
CA PRO A 3 14.26 -15.73 6.15
C PRO A 3 13.20 -14.92 5.39
N ARG A 4 11.92 -15.13 5.73
CA ARG A 4 10.82 -14.31 5.20
C ARG A 4 11.14 -12.85 5.50
N ARG A 5 11.33 -12.05 4.46
CA ARG A 5 11.31 -10.58 4.52
C ARG A 5 9.91 -10.16 4.98
N THR A 6 9.67 -10.09 6.29
CA THR A 6 8.62 -9.21 6.80
C THR A 6 9.21 -7.81 6.79
N VAL A 7 9.18 -7.17 5.62
CA VAL A 7 9.14 -5.71 5.59
C VAL A 7 7.97 -5.34 6.49
N GLY A 8 8.23 -4.54 7.52
CA GLY A 8 7.19 -4.01 8.38
C GLY A 8 6.25 -3.23 7.49
N ALA A 9 5.19 -3.88 7.01
CA ALA A 9 4.13 -3.23 6.30
C ALA A 9 3.46 -2.34 7.34
N SER A 10 3.85 -1.06 7.33
CA SER A 10 3.28 0.00 8.13
C SER A 10 1.76 -0.02 8.02
N LEU A 11 1.11 0.48 9.08
CA LEU A 11 -0.27 0.27 9.50
C LEU A 11 -1.37 0.38 8.40
N ALA A 12 -1.07 0.94 7.22
CA ALA A 12 -1.95 1.00 6.07
C ALA A 12 -2.35 -0.38 5.48
N LEU A 13 -1.43 -1.36 5.42
CA LEU A 13 -1.77 -2.70 4.87
C LEU A 13 -2.56 -3.57 5.85
N GLY A 14 -2.37 -3.36 7.16
CA GLY A 14 -3.04 -4.15 8.20
C GLY A 14 -4.56 -3.94 8.23
N ALA A 15 -5.02 -2.73 7.87
CA ALA A 15 -6.44 -2.38 7.90
C ALA A 15 -7.27 -3.05 6.78
N LEU A 16 -6.65 -3.47 5.68
CA LEU A 16 -7.37 -4.04 4.53
C LEU A 16 -7.80 -5.50 4.74
N VAL A 17 -7.18 -6.19 5.71
CA VAL A 17 -7.43 -7.60 6.03
C VAL A 17 -8.01 -7.74 7.45
N ALA A 18 -8.68 -6.71 7.96
CA ALA A 18 -9.30 -6.76 9.27
C ALA A 18 -10.32 -7.92 9.32
N LEU A 19 -9.93 -9.01 9.99
CA LEU A 19 -10.80 -10.10 10.38
C LEU A 19 -11.42 -9.69 11.72
N THR A 20 -12.66 -9.24 11.70
CA THR A 20 -13.42 -9.05 12.95
C THR A 20 -14.10 -10.38 13.30
N GLY A 21 -14.03 -10.74 14.58
CA GLY A 21 -14.85 -11.83 15.09
C GLY A 21 -16.30 -11.37 15.10
N CYS A 22 -17.15 -11.99 14.29
CA CYS A 22 -18.59 -11.77 14.34
C CYS A 22 -19.25 -12.94 15.08
N GLY A 23 -20.35 -12.64 15.77
CA GLY A 23 -21.22 -13.69 16.30
C GLY A 23 -21.64 -14.62 15.17
N GLY A 24 -21.43 -15.92 15.34
CA GLY A 24 -21.69 -16.93 14.31
C GLY A 24 -23.09 -16.77 13.73
N GLY A 25 -23.16 -16.50 12.42
CA GLY A 25 -24.40 -16.27 11.69
C GLY A 25 -24.19 -16.36 10.18
N GLU A 26 -25.28 -16.56 9.44
CA GLU A 26 -25.25 -16.63 7.97
C GLU A 26 -24.74 -15.30 7.36
N THR A 27 -24.02 -15.42 6.25
CA THR A 27 -23.57 -14.24 5.50
C THR A 27 -24.75 -13.58 4.81
N LYS A 28 -25.03 -12.31 5.14
CA LYS A 28 -26.04 -11.50 4.48
C LYS A 28 -25.49 -10.98 3.14
N VAL A 29 -26.18 -11.29 2.04
CA VAL A 29 -25.95 -10.64 0.75
C VAL A 29 -26.55 -9.24 0.82
N MET A 30 -25.78 -8.21 0.47
CA MET A 30 -26.21 -6.82 0.53
C MET A 30 -25.92 -6.09 -0.77
N SER A 31 -26.88 -5.28 -1.20
CA SER A 31 -26.71 -4.29 -2.26
C SER A 31 -25.85 -3.10 -1.81
N LEU A 32 -25.34 -2.32 -2.77
CA LEU A 32 -24.59 -1.10 -2.48
C LEU A 32 -25.44 -0.07 -1.72
N ALA A 33 -26.74 0.02 -2.01
CA ALA A 33 -27.66 0.90 -1.27
C ALA A 33 -27.77 0.49 0.21
N GLU A 34 -27.80 -0.82 0.51
CA GLU A 34 -27.84 -1.33 1.88
C GLU A 34 -26.51 -1.14 2.63
N MET A 35 -25.40 -0.95 1.91
CA MET A 35 -24.08 -0.69 2.50
C MET A 35 -23.76 0.81 2.65
N ALA A 36 -24.72 1.71 2.37
CA ALA A 36 -24.46 3.15 2.36
C ALA A 36 -24.07 3.75 3.72
N ASP A 37 -24.35 3.06 4.84
CA ASP A 37 -23.95 3.45 6.19
C ASP A 37 -22.52 3.00 6.56
N ARG A 38 -21.88 2.20 5.71
CA ARG A 38 -20.54 1.65 5.94
C ARG A 38 -19.47 2.66 5.54
N SER A 39 -18.27 2.44 6.06
CA SER A 39 -17.08 3.20 5.65
C SER A 39 -16.25 2.41 4.65
N LEU A 40 -15.58 3.11 3.75
CA LEU A 40 -14.58 2.55 2.84
C LEU A 40 -13.17 2.83 3.33
N THR A 41 -12.32 1.81 3.27
CA THR A 41 -10.88 1.95 3.43
C THR A 41 -10.21 1.68 2.10
N TYR A 42 -9.39 2.60 1.60
CA TYR A 42 -8.57 2.38 0.41
C TYR A 42 -7.09 2.22 0.76
N ALA A 43 -6.37 1.54 -0.12
CA ALA A 43 -4.92 1.56 -0.13
C ALA A 43 -4.37 1.48 -1.54
N LEU A 44 -3.36 2.29 -1.82
CA LEU A 44 -2.52 2.16 -3.02
C LEU A 44 -1.15 1.68 -2.55
N THR A 45 -0.79 0.46 -2.91
CA THR A 45 0.52 -0.13 -2.63
C THR A 45 1.38 -0.04 -3.89
N ASP A 46 2.53 0.61 -3.79
CA ASP A 46 3.51 0.77 -4.87
C ASP A 46 4.92 0.38 -4.38
N VAL A 47 5.25 -0.91 -4.50
CA VAL A 47 6.45 -1.52 -3.92
C VAL A 47 7.41 -1.94 -5.01
N ASP A 48 8.48 -1.18 -5.20
CA ASP A 48 9.56 -1.49 -6.13
C ASP A 48 10.60 -2.39 -5.40
N ASP A 49 10.28 -3.69 -5.27
CA ASP A 49 11.15 -4.72 -4.67
C ASP A 49 12.15 -5.27 -5.70
N ALA A 50 13.45 -5.18 -5.39
CA ALA A 50 14.49 -5.61 -6.32
C ALA A 50 14.64 -7.14 -6.43
N GLU A 51 14.25 -7.89 -5.40
CA GLU A 51 14.30 -9.37 -5.38
C GLU A 51 13.02 -10.01 -5.95
N THR A 52 11.86 -9.40 -5.69
CA THR A 52 10.56 -9.93 -6.11
C THR A 52 9.67 -8.87 -6.78
N PRO A 53 10.07 -8.35 -7.96
CA PRO A 53 9.33 -7.27 -8.63
C PRO A 53 7.88 -7.64 -8.99
N ASP A 54 7.61 -8.93 -9.23
CA ASP A 54 6.27 -9.43 -9.58
C ASP A 54 5.48 -9.95 -8.36
N ALA A 55 5.88 -9.59 -7.13
CA ALA A 55 5.20 -10.04 -5.93
C ALA A 55 3.70 -9.64 -5.95
N GLN A 56 2.84 -10.61 -5.67
CA GLN A 56 1.40 -10.39 -5.73
C GLN A 56 0.97 -9.29 -4.73
N GLY A 57 0.39 -8.21 -5.26
CA GLY A 57 -0.07 -7.08 -4.45
C GLY A 57 0.98 -5.99 -4.18
N ALA A 58 2.19 -6.13 -4.72
CA ALA A 58 3.22 -5.08 -4.68
C ALA A 58 2.78 -3.79 -5.40
N HIS A 59 2.01 -3.94 -6.48
CA HIS A 59 1.45 -2.84 -7.26
C HIS A 59 -0.06 -3.01 -7.35
N ARG A 60 -0.77 -2.48 -6.35
CA ARG A 60 -2.22 -2.71 -6.20
C ARG A 60 -2.93 -1.51 -5.61
N PHE A 61 -4.07 -1.19 -6.21
CA PHE A 61 -5.09 -0.37 -5.58
C PHE A 61 -6.19 -1.26 -5.01
N THR A 62 -6.56 -1.08 -3.73
CA THR A 62 -7.61 -1.85 -3.05
C THR A 62 -8.60 -0.90 -2.39
N VAL A 63 -9.89 -1.23 -2.45
CA VAL A 63 -10.94 -0.59 -1.66
C VAL A 63 -11.72 -1.68 -0.92
N SER A 64 -11.91 -1.51 0.38
CA SER A 64 -12.60 -2.46 1.25
C SER A 64 -13.69 -1.76 2.04
N TYR A 65 -14.86 -2.38 2.15
CA TYR A 65 -15.88 -1.97 3.11
C TYR A 65 -15.49 -2.38 4.52
N SER A 66 -15.81 -1.54 5.51
CA SER A 66 -15.69 -1.88 6.93
C SER A 66 -16.64 -3.03 7.30
N VAL A 67 -16.15 -4.04 8.04
CA VAL A 67 -17.07 -4.95 8.75
C VAL A 67 -17.69 -4.23 9.95
N THR A 68 -18.99 -4.43 10.18
CA THR A 68 -19.61 -4.06 11.46
C THR A 68 -19.30 -5.08 12.54
N GLY A 69 -18.76 -4.62 13.67
CA GLY A 69 -18.47 -5.49 14.82
C GLY A 69 -19.72 -6.16 15.43
N ASP A 70 -20.87 -5.49 15.39
CA ASP A 70 -22.11 -5.95 16.02
C ASP A 70 -23.19 -6.43 15.02
N GLY A 71 -22.84 -6.54 13.73
CA GLY A 71 -23.76 -6.92 12.64
C GLY A 71 -23.46 -8.30 12.04
N PRO A 72 -24.37 -8.86 11.22
CA PRO A 72 -24.09 -10.09 10.47
C PRO A 72 -22.92 -9.87 9.50
N CYS A 73 -22.16 -10.93 9.19
CA CYS A 73 -21.21 -10.87 8.08
C CYS A 73 -21.96 -10.45 6.81
N SER A 74 -21.46 -9.46 6.09
CA SER A 74 -22.03 -9.04 4.82
C SER A 74 -21.13 -9.43 3.66
N ARG A 75 -21.72 -9.73 2.50
CA ARG A 75 -21.03 -9.81 1.22
C ARG A 75 -21.71 -8.96 0.17
N PHE A 76 -20.97 -8.58 -0.88
CA PHE A 76 -21.57 -7.95 -2.06
C PHE A 76 -22.63 -8.84 -2.70
N ALA A 77 -23.67 -8.21 -3.23
CA ALA A 77 -24.54 -8.81 -4.23
C ALA A 77 -23.75 -9.22 -5.48
N ASP A 78 -24.24 -10.24 -6.17
CA ASP A 78 -23.51 -10.88 -7.28
C ASP A 78 -23.40 -9.98 -8.53
N ASP A 79 -24.23 -8.94 -8.62
CA ASP A 79 -24.25 -7.96 -9.71
C ASP A 79 -23.36 -6.73 -9.46
N VAL A 80 -22.67 -6.65 -8.31
CA VAL A 80 -21.73 -5.55 -8.05
C VAL A 80 -20.57 -5.61 -9.02
N THR A 81 -20.38 -4.51 -9.74
CA THR A 81 -19.24 -4.27 -10.63
C THR A 81 -18.38 -3.15 -10.10
N ALA A 82 -17.11 -3.12 -10.48
CA ALA A 82 -16.17 -2.10 -10.03
C ALA A 82 -15.17 -1.72 -11.11
N THR A 83 -14.84 -0.43 -11.18
CA THR A 83 -13.83 0.10 -12.11
C THR A 83 -12.85 1.05 -11.42
N LEU A 84 -11.62 1.09 -11.92
CA LEU A 84 -10.59 2.08 -11.62
C LEU A 84 -10.29 2.84 -12.92
N ASN A 85 -10.64 4.12 -12.98
CA ASN A 85 -10.53 4.95 -14.19
C ASN A 85 -11.17 4.30 -15.43
N GLY A 86 -12.27 3.58 -15.24
CA GLY A 86 -12.97 2.83 -16.29
C GLY A 86 -12.43 1.42 -16.58
N ALA A 87 -11.25 1.05 -16.07
CA ALA A 87 -10.73 -0.31 -16.17
C ALA A 87 -11.37 -1.22 -15.11
N ALA A 88 -11.77 -2.44 -15.49
CA ALA A 88 -12.43 -3.37 -14.58
C ALA A 88 -11.54 -3.76 -13.40
N MET A 89 -12.09 -3.75 -12.18
CA MET A 89 -11.44 -4.25 -10.97
C MET A 89 -11.89 -5.67 -10.65
N THR A 90 -11.07 -6.41 -9.91
CA THR A 90 -11.47 -7.69 -9.34
C THR A 90 -12.38 -7.46 -8.14
N VAL A 91 -13.57 -8.05 -8.16
CA VAL A 91 -14.52 -8.00 -7.04
C VAL A 91 -14.35 -9.24 -6.17
N VAL A 92 -14.16 -9.02 -4.87
CA VAL A 92 -14.14 -10.06 -3.84
C VAL A 92 -15.36 -9.84 -2.95
N PRO A 93 -16.38 -10.71 -3.02
CA PRO A 93 -17.64 -10.48 -2.34
C PRO A 93 -17.52 -10.33 -0.82
N GLY A 94 -16.54 -10.98 -0.17
CA GLY A 94 -16.42 -11.02 1.29
C GLY A 94 -17.39 -12.03 1.93
N GLY A 95 -17.66 -11.86 3.22
CA GLY A 95 -18.56 -12.72 3.99
C GLY A 95 -17.84 -13.66 4.96
N ALA A 96 -18.55 -14.66 5.49
CA ALA A 96 -17.96 -15.61 6.44
C ALA A 96 -16.85 -16.45 5.78
N SER A 97 -15.70 -16.57 6.46
CA SER A 97 -14.59 -17.39 5.99
C SER A 97 -14.98 -18.87 5.91
N SER A 98 -14.78 -19.48 4.75
CA SER A 98 -14.95 -20.93 4.52
C SER A 98 -13.72 -21.76 4.94
N VAL A 99 -12.64 -21.11 5.39
CA VAL A 99 -11.40 -21.76 5.82
C VAL A 99 -11.56 -22.33 7.23
N GLY A 100 -11.30 -23.64 7.38
CA GLY A 100 -11.35 -24.35 8.67
C GLY A 100 -10.48 -23.66 9.74
N GLY A 101 -11.05 -23.47 10.94
CA GLY A 101 -10.40 -22.78 12.06
C GLY A 101 -10.62 -21.26 12.11
N ARG A 102 -11.32 -20.67 11.12
CA ARG A 102 -11.71 -19.25 11.08
C ARG A 102 -13.22 -19.05 10.93
N SER A 103 -14.02 -20.03 11.36
CA SER A 103 -15.48 -20.07 11.18
C SER A 103 -16.27 -18.94 11.87
N GLY A 104 -15.61 -18.06 12.62
CA GLY A 104 -16.20 -16.86 13.20
C GLY A 104 -15.67 -15.54 12.64
N ALA A 105 -14.81 -15.58 11.60
CA ALA A 105 -14.23 -14.38 11.01
C ALA A 105 -15.01 -13.95 9.76
N CYS A 106 -15.39 -12.68 9.68
CA CYS A 106 -15.90 -12.08 8.45
C CYS A 106 -14.75 -11.47 7.66
N GLU A 107 -14.73 -11.77 6.36
CA GLU A 107 -13.88 -11.11 5.39
C GLU A 107 -14.59 -9.89 4.82
N ASN A 108 -13.86 -8.78 4.69
CA ASN A 108 -14.36 -7.57 4.05
C ASN A 108 -14.76 -7.82 2.60
N SER A 109 -15.91 -7.28 2.20
CA SER A 109 -16.21 -7.04 0.78
C SER A 109 -15.21 -6.02 0.24
N ARG A 110 -14.50 -6.38 -0.83
CA ARG A 110 -13.43 -5.53 -1.37
C ARG A 110 -13.31 -5.65 -2.87
N VAL A 111 -12.73 -4.62 -3.48
CA VAL A 111 -12.35 -4.60 -4.89
C VAL A 111 -10.89 -4.23 -5.01
N TYR A 112 -10.19 -4.80 -5.99
CA TYR A 112 -8.80 -4.44 -6.22
C TYR A 112 -8.41 -4.44 -7.70
N PHE A 113 -7.41 -3.63 -8.01
CA PHE A 113 -6.79 -3.55 -9.33
C PHE A 113 -5.28 -3.73 -9.16
N ASN A 114 -4.72 -4.77 -9.76
CA ASN A 114 -3.26 -4.87 -9.89
C ASN A 114 -2.87 -4.08 -11.14
N TYR A 115 -1.89 -3.21 -11.01
CA TYR A 115 -1.39 -2.41 -12.13
C TYR A 115 0.06 -2.81 -12.47
N ASP A 116 0.42 -2.62 -13.73
CA ASP A 116 1.82 -2.69 -14.17
C ASP A 116 2.48 -1.34 -13.82
N PRO A 117 3.53 -1.31 -12.98
CA PRO A 117 4.18 -0.07 -12.56
C PRO A 117 4.87 0.67 -13.71
N GLU A 118 5.36 -0.02 -14.75
CA GLU A 118 5.98 0.61 -15.91
C GLU A 118 4.94 1.25 -16.84
N ALA A 119 3.81 0.57 -17.04
CA ALA A 119 2.68 1.17 -17.75
C ALA A 119 2.14 2.38 -16.97
N TRP A 120 1.92 2.22 -15.66
CA TRP A 120 1.40 3.28 -14.78
C TRP A 120 2.28 4.52 -14.79
N GLY A 121 3.61 4.36 -14.74
CA GLY A 121 4.57 5.46 -14.80
C GLY A 121 4.59 6.23 -16.12
N ARG A 122 4.02 5.68 -17.19
CA ARG A 122 3.88 6.34 -18.51
C ARG A 122 2.54 7.06 -18.67
N GLU A 123 1.56 6.78 -17.83
CA GLU A 123 0.27 7.43 -17.92
C GLU A 123 0.33 8.88 -17.43
N PRO A 124 -0.54 9.77 -17.93
CA PRO A 124 -0.66 11.10 -17.38
C PRO A 124 -0.95 11.06 -15.88
N VAL A 125 -0.25 11.91 -15.14
CA VAL A 125 -0.54 12.18 -13.73
C VAL A 125 -1.96 12.75 -13.63
N GLY A 126 -2.70 12.27 -12.65
CA GLY A 126 -4.07 12.70 -12.40
C GLY A 126 -4.71 11.89 -11.28
N ASP A 127 -6.03 12.00 -11.20
CA ASP A 127 -6.81 11.40 -10.15
C ASP A 127 -7.03 9.90 -10.40
N ILE A 128 -7.24 9.16 -9.31
CA ILE A 128 -7.83 7.82 -9.37
C ILE A 128 -9.32 7.97 -9.07
N THR A 129 -10.17 7.61 -10.03
CA THR A 129 -11.60 7.45 -9.84
C THR A 129 -11.93 5.98 -9.70
N VAL A 130 -12.52 5.60 -8.58
CA VAL A 130 -13.07 4.27 -8.37
C VAL A 130 -14.58 4.36 -8.33
N GLN A 131 -15.25 3.50 -9.10
CA GLN A 131 -16.70 3.44 -9.16
C GLN A 131 -17.15 2.00 -8.96
N LEU A 132 -18.00 1.77 -7.96
CA LEU A 132 -18.74 0.53 -7.77
C LEU A 132 -20.20 0.77 -8.15
N GLN A 133 -20.82 -0.19 -8.81
CA GLN A 133 -22.18 -0.07 -9.29
C GLN A 133 -22.92 -1.41 -9.25
N ASP A 134 -24.19 -1.36 -8.85
CA ASP A 134 -25.17 -2.44 -8.99
C ASP A 134 -26.52 -1.83 -9.48
N ALA A 135 -27.60 -2.61 -9.48
CA ALA A 135 -28.92 -2.11 -9.88
C ALA A 135 -29.52 -1.07 -8.91
N THR A 136 -28.96 -0.91 -7.71
CA THR A 136 -29.55 -0.14 -6.61
C THR A 136 -28.86 1.20 -6.36
N SER A 137 -27.54 1.29 -6.59
CA SER A 137 -26.76 2.48 -6.24
C SER A 137 -25.44 2.54 -7.02
N THR A 138 -24.78 3.70 -6.90
CA THR A 138 -23.40 3.91 -7.37
C THR A 138 -22.60 4.51 -6.23
N VAL A 139 -21.43 3.94 -5.99
CA VAL A 139 -20.47 4.39 -4.99
C VAL A 139 -19.25 4.90 -5.72
N ARG A 140 -18.84 6.13 -5.42
CA ARG A 140 -17.74 6.79 -6.13
C ARG A 140 -16.73 7.39 -5.17
N LEU A 141 -15.47 7.08 -5.43
CA LEU A 141 -14.30 7.57 -4.72
C LEU A 141 -13.39 8.27 -5.74
N VAL A 142 -12.96 9.49 -5.46
CA VAL A 142 -11.95 10.18 -6.28
C VAL A 142 -10.80 10.63 -5.41
N LEU A 143 -9.61 10.14 -5.73
CA LEU A 143 -8.35 10.42 -5.06
C LEU A 143 -7.51 11.35 -5.92
N GLN A 144 -7.24 12.54 -5.39
CA GLN A 144 -6.51 13.57 -6.10
C GLN A 144 -5.05 13.17 -6.34
N ASN A 145 -4.56 13.36 -7.56
CA ASN A 145 -3.17 13.12 -7.96
C ASN A 145 -2.61 11.73 -7.58
N ALA A 146 -3.47 10.74 -7.30
CA ALA A 146 -3.02 9.44 -6.81
C ALA A 146 -2.27 8.63 -7.87
N LYS A 147 -2.39 8.96 -9.17
CA LYS A 147 -1.61 8.35 -10.24
C LYS A 147 -0.15 8.78 -10.31
N ALA A 148 0.26 9.82 -9.58
CA ALA A 148 1.67 10.23 -9.58
C ALA A 148 2.58 9.05 -9.16
N LYS A 149 3.58 8.71 -9.98
CA LYS A 149 4.57 7.70 -9.60
C LYS A 149 5.48 8.30 -8.52
N ARG A 150 5.56 7.60 -7.40
CA ARG A 150 6.38 7.99 -6.26
C ARG A 150 7.74 7.32 -6.37
N ARG A 151 8.76 8.00 -5.85
CA ARG A 151 10.14 7.52 -5.85
C ARG A 151 10.97 8.24 -4.80
N PHE A 152 12.01 7.56 -4.33
CA PHE A 152 13.12 8.18 -3.62
C PHE A 152 14.24 8.46 -4.63
N VAL A 153 14.64 9.71 -4.75
CA VAL A 153 15.72 10.13 -5.67
C VAL A 153 16.96 10.47 -4.88
N PHE A 154 18.04 9.72 -5.09
CA PHE A 154 19.35 10.00 -4.49
C PHE A 154 19.84 11.40 -4.89
N GLN A 155 20.34 12.18 -3.93
CA GLN A 155 20.80 13.56 -4.13
C GLN A 155 22.33 13.70 -4.24
N GLY A 156 23.08 12.59 -4.20
CA GLY A 156 24.53 12.60 -4.44
C GLY A 156 24.88 12.56 -5.93
N GLU A 157 26.19 12.57 -6.23
CA GLU A 157 26.66 12.36 -7.60
C GLU A 157 26.40 10.92 -8.06
N GLY A 158 25.78 10.77 -9.23
CA GLY A 158 25.53 9.47 -9.84
C GLY A 158 24.41 8.67 -9.17
N THR A 159 24.53 7.35 -9.23
CA THR A 159 23.62 6.40 -8.58
C THR A 159 24.11 6.08 -7.17
N PRO A 160 23.24 5.68 -6.24
CA PRO A 160 23.67 5.22 -4.92
C PRO A 160 24.27 3.80 -4.98
N ASP A 161 25.09 3.48 -5.97
CA ASP A 161 25.70 2.14 -6.15
C ASP A 161 26.80 1.87 -5.12
N LYS A 162 27.41 2.92 -4.57
CA LYS A 162 28.44 2.82 -3.52
C LYS A 162 28.24 3.84 -2.41
N LEU A 163 28.09 3.34 -1.19
CA LEU A 163 27.98 4.17 0.01
C LEU A 163 29.16 3.89 0.96
N ARG A 164 29.78 4.93 1.50
CA ARG A 164 30.91 4.85 2.43
C ARG A 164 30.42 4.80 3.86
N VAL A 165 31.10 4.00 4.68
CA VAL A 165 30.84 3.94 6.12
C VAL A 165 31.11 5.30 6.78
N GLY A 166 30.31 5.64 7.79
CA GLY A 166 30.40 6.90 8.54
C GLY A 166 29.85 8.13 7.79
N GLN A 167 29.43 8.00 6.54
CA GLN A 167 28.86 9.11 5.77
C GLN A 167 27.33 9.18 5.91
N THR A 168 26.79 10.38 5.69
CA THR A 168 25.35 10.62 5.61
C THR A 168 24.96 10.90 4.17
N TYR A 169 23.88 10.25 3.72
CA TYR A 169 23.35 10.34 2.38
C TYR A 169 21.97 10.97 2.39
N GLU A 170 21.66 11.73 1.34
CA GLU A 170 20.37 12.40 1.17
C GLU A 170 19.61 11.80 -0.01
N PHE A 171 18.32 11.55 0.22
CA PHE A 171 17.33 11.17 -0.76
C PHE A 171 16.21 12.21 -0.74
N ARG A 172 15.54 12.38 -1.87
CA ARG A 172 14.39 13.26 -2.02
C ARG A 172 13.18 12.46 -2.45
N TRP A 173 12.08 12.57 -1.72
CA TRP A 173 10.78 12.10 -2.15
C TRP A 173 10.32 12.87 -3.38
N GLU A 174 9.84 12.15 -4.38
CA GLU A 174 9.09 12.72 -5.50
C GLU A 174 7.71 12.07 -5.63
N PRO A 175 6.69 12.85 -6.04
CA PRO A 175 6.76 14.26 -6.46
C PRO A 175 6.94 15.23 -5.27
N ALA A 176 7.69 16.32 -5.50
CA ALA A 176 8.01 17.29 -4.43
C ALA A 176 6.79 18.11 -3.94
N THR A 177 5.65 18.00 -4.61
CA THR A 177 4.36 18.56 -4.18
C THR A 177 3.71 17.74 -3.08
N GLU A 178 4.18 16.52 -2.83
CA GLU A 178 3.73 15.64 -1.75
C GLU A 178 4.77 15.63 -0.64
N VAL A 179 4.31 15.61 0.61
CA VAL A 179 5.17 15.38 1.78
C VAL A 179 4.79 14.03 2.35
N PRO A 180 5.68 13.01 2.28
CA PRO A 180 5.37 11.71 2.86
C PRO A 180 5.30 11.81 4.38
N GLY A 181 4.63 10.85 4.99
CA GLY A 181 4.76 10.58 6.42
C GLY A 181 6.19 10.18 6.81
N PRO A 182 6.40 9.71 8.05
CA PRO A 182 7.72 9.27 8.49
C PRO A 182 8.31 8.23 7.54
N VAL A 183 9.50 8.52 7.02
CA VAL A 183 10.24 7.59 6.15
C VAL A 183 11.00 6.58 6.99
N GLU A 184 10.87 5.32 6.63
CA GLU A 184 11.63 4.20 7.17
C GLU A 184 12.76 3.83 6.22
N ALA A 185 13.93 3.49 6.78
CA ALA A 185 15.08 3.01 6.02
C ALA A 185 15.58 1.70 6.62
N LEU A 186 15.72 0.67 5.78
CA LEU A 186 16.23 -0.65 6.16
C LEU A 186 17.44 -0.97 5.29
N LEU A 187 18.54 -1.42 5.90
CA LEU A 187 19.74 -1.84 5.15
C LEU A 187 20.04 -3.32 5.41
N LEU A 188 19.86 -4.15 4.39
CA LEU A 188 20.10 -5.58 4.51
C LEU A 188 21.29 -5.96 3.65
N ARG A 189 22.32 -6.53 4.26
CA ARG A 189 23.36 -7.25 3.53
C ARG A 189 22.74 -8.34 2.65
N GLU A 190 23.27 -8.53 1.45
CA GLU A 190 22.93 -9.66 0.57
C GLU A 190 23.12 -11.00 1.33
N GLY A 191 22.07 -11.84 1.37
CA GLY A 191 22.03 -13.06 2.19
C GLY A 191 21.79 -12.85 3.70
N GLY A 192 21.56 -11.61 4.14
CA GLY A 192 21.39 -11.18 5.54
C GLY A 192 22.70 -11.20 6.36
N ARG A 193 22.74 -10.89 7.66
CA ARG A 193 22.22 -9.67 8.30
C ARG A 193 23.27 -8.54 8.18
N ALA A 194 22.75 -7.31 8.14
CA ALA A 194 23.24 -6.07 8.77
C ALA A 194 23.17 -4.88 7.81
N PRO A 195 23.08 -3.65 8.35
CA PRO A 195 22.46 -3.25 9.62
C PRO A 195 20.95 -3.01 9.43
N GLY A 196 20.09 -3.60 10.27
CA GLY A 196 18.61 -3.56 10.13
C GLY A 196 17.99 -2.17 9.87
N GLN A 197 17.29 -1.59 10.84
CA GLN A 197 16.69 -0.27 10.66
C GLN A 197 17.74 0.83 10.82
N LEU A 198 17.80 1.77 9.87
CA LEU A 198 18.66 2.94 9.91
C LEU A 198 17.93 4.12 10.57
N ALA A 199 18.69 5.00 11.23
CA ALA A 199 18.16 6.26 11.71
C ALA A 199 17.89 7.19 10.52
N VAL A 200 16.69 7.78 10.48
CA VAL A 200 16.28 8.72 9.43
C VAL A 200 16.08 10.10 10.04
N THR A 201 16.65 11.13 9.42
CA THR A 201 16.29 12.53 9.65
C THR A 201 15.53 13.03 8.44
N GLN A 202 14.29 13.48 8.64
CA GLN A 202 13.42 13.96 7.57
C GLN A 202 13.12 15.46 7.74
N ASP A 203 13.20 16.19 6.63
CA ASP A 203 12.83 17.61 6.53
C ASP A 203 11.97 17.80 5.27
N GLY A 204 10.65 17.77 5.47
CA GLY A 204 9.68 17.71 4.37
C GLY A 204 9.90 16.51 3.46
N VAL A 205 10.30 16.79 2.21
CA VAL A 205 10.59 15.78 1.18
C VAL A 205 12.02 15.26 1.20
N LYS A 206 12.90 15.83 2.03
CA LYS A 206 14.31 15.42 2.12
C LYS A 206 14.50 14.42 3.24
N VAL A 207 15.21 13.34 2.94
CA VAL A 207 15.46 12.21 3.82
C VAL A 207 16.97 12.04 3.93
N ARG A 208 17.50 12.07 5.14
CA ARG A 208 18.92 11.84 5.41
C ARG A 208 19.10 10.59 6.26
N LEU A 209 20.02 9.73 5.84
CA LEU A 209 20.36 8.51 6.56
C LEU A 209 21.90 8.36 6.65
N PRO A 210 22.45 8.07 7.84
CA PRO A 210 23.85 7.71 7.98
C PRO A 210 24.06 6.22 7.69
N ILE A 211 25.20 5.90 7.08
CA ILE A 211 25.73 4.52 7.07
C ILE A 211 26.63 4.38 8.28
N PRO A 212 26.29 3.56 9.29
CA PRO A 212 27.11 3.39 10.49
C PRO A 212 28.55 2.96 10.15
N ALA A 213 29.52 3.47 10.92
CA ALA A 213 30.95 3.18 10.72
C ALA A 213 31.29 1.68 10.81
N ASN A 214 30.49 0.92 11.55
CA ASN A 214 30.63 -0.54 11.74
C ASN A 214 29.81 -1.37 10.74
N THR A 215 29.22 -0.75 9.72
CA THR A 215 28.49 -1.48 8.68
C THR A 215 29.45 -2.39 7.92
N PRO A 216 29.16 -3.69 7.77
CA PRO A 216 30.01 -4.59 7.00
C PRO A 216 30.23 -4.09 5.58
N GLN A 217 31.44 -4.23 5.05
CA GLN A 217 31.73 -3.91 3.65
C GLN A 217 31.26 -5.07 2.77
N ALA A 218 30.12 -4.90 2.10
CA ALA A 218 29.49 -5.92 1.26
C ALA A 218 28.42 -5.28 0.36
N ASN A 219 27.82 -6.10 -0.50
CA ASN A 219 26.56 -5.72 -1.16
C ASN A 219 25.41 -5.72 -0.15
N HIS A 220 24.54 -4.74 -0.30
CA HIS A 220 23.36 -4.52 0.51
C HIS A 220 22.17 -4.10 -0.37
N THR A 221 20.98 -4.31 0.15
CA THR A 221 19.74 -3.68 -0.29
C THR A 221 19.37 -2.62 0.74
N LEU A 222 19.32 -1.36 0.31
CA LEU A 222 18.70 -0.28 1.07
C LEU A 222 17.24 -0.16 0.63
N THR A 223 16.31 -0.40 1.53
CA THR A 223 14.88 -0.18 1.30
C THR A 223 14.48 1.13 1.96
N LEU A 224 13.88 2.03 1.20
CA LEU A 224 13.20 3.23 1.71
C LEU A 224 11.70 3.06 1.55
N GLY A 225 10.91 3.37 2.58
CA GLY A 225 9.46 3.24 2.55
C GLY A 225 8.76 4.36 3.31
N ALA A 226 7.59 4.77 2.84
CA ALA A 226 6.74 5.72 3.54
C ALA A 226 5.27 5.60 3.13
N ASP A 227 4.39 5.98 4.07
CA ASP A 227 2.98 6.23 3.83
C ASP A 227 2.73 7.69 3.44
N LEU A 228 1.75 7.92 2.59
CA LEU A 228 1.22 9.23 2.23
C LEU A 228 -0.29 9.21 2.44
N SER A 229 -0.81 10.19 3.19
CA SER A 229 -2.24 10.40 3.28
C SER A 229 -2.78 10.85 1.93
N GLY A 230 -3.71 10.10 1.34
CA GLY A 230 -4.36 10.52 0.10
C GLY A 230 -5.31 11.68 0.34
N VAL A 231 -5.45 12.57 -0.65
CA VAL A 231 -6.43 13.66 -0.62
C VAL A 231 -7.64 13.23 -1.44
N MET A 232 -8.80 13.24 -0.82
CA MET A 232 -10.03 12.79 -1.43
C MET A 232 -10.84 13.99 -1.92
N SER A 233 -11.12 14.02 -3.23
CA SER A 233 -12.03 15.02 -3.81
C SER A 233 -13.48 14.57 -3.78
N GLU A 234 -13.74 13.26 -3.71
CA GLU A 234 -15.08 12.71 -3.67
C GLU A 234 -15.15 11.39 -2.89
N CYS A 235 -16.17 11.27 -2.05
CA CYS A 235 -16.61 10.04 -1.40
C CYS A 235 -18.13 10.07 -1.34
N SER A 236 -18.78 9.31 -2.21
CA SER A 236 -20.24 9.29 -2.34
C SER A 236 -20.79 7.87 -2.36
N GLY A 237 -22.03 7.71 -1.89
CA GLY A 237 -22.71 6.41 -1.77
C GLY A 237 -22.33 5.59 -0.52
N VAL A 238 -21.51 6.15 0.38
CA VAL A 238 -21.08 5.54 1.65
C VAL A 238 -20.96 6.60 2.76
N ALA A 239 -20.83 6.17 4.01
CA ALA A 239 -20.78 7.08 5.16
C ALA A 239 -19.46 7.85 5.28
N SER A 240 -18.35 7.18 4.99
CA SER A 240 -17.03 7.81 4.97
C SER A 240 -16.04 7.01 4.12
N CYS A 241 -14.94 7.64 3.74
CA CYS A 241 -13.84 7.00 3.05
C CYS A 241 -12.52 7.47 3.68
N SER A 242 -11.58 6.56 3.88
CA SER A 242 -10.25 6.86 4.43
C SER A 242 -9.22 5.89 3.87
N GLY A 243 -7.93 6.23 3.96
CA GLY A 243 -6.89 5.35 3.43
C GLY A 243 -5.55 6.04 3.26
N ALA A 244 -4.60 5.31 2.70
CA ALA A 244 -3.24 5.78 2.47
C ALA A 244 -2.66 5.22 1.17
N ILE A 245 -1.60 5.87 0.72
CA ILE A 245 -0.74 5.42 -0.37
C ILE A 245 0.57 4.99 0.27
N TYR A 246 0.98 3.75 0.10
CA TYR A 246 2.25 3.24 0.56
C TYR A 246 3.19 3.09 -0.62
N HIS A 247 4.38 3.67 -0.53
CA HIS A 247 5.45 3.46 -1.49
C HIS A 247 6.71 2.97 -0.79
N SER A 248 7.35 1.96 -1.38
CA SER A 248 8.71 1.59 -1.00
C SER A 248 9.56 1.27 -2.22
N GLN A 249 10.86 1.51 -2.10
CA GLN A 249 11.82 1.33 -3.18
C GLN A 249 13.12 0.73 -2.64
N ASP A 250 13.59 -0.32 -3.32
CA ASP A 250 14.89 -0.93 -3.07
C ASP A 250 16.01 -0.29 -3.90
N PHE A 251 17.16 -0.11 -3.27
CA PHE A 251 18.42 0.27 -3.91
C PHE A 251 19.45 -0.82 -3.64
N VAL A 252 19.94 -1.46 -4.70
CA VAL A 252 21.05 -2.42 -4.62
C VAL A 252 22.37 -1.65 -4.68
N LEU A 253 23.19 -1.78 -3.63
CA LEU A 253 24.39 -0.99 -3.44
C LEU A 253 25.51 -1.77 -2.74
N SER A 254 26.74 -1.28 -2.83
CA SER A 254 27.86 -1.78 -2.04
C SER A 254 28.26 -0.79 -0.94
N VAL A 255 28.46 -1.29 0.27
CA VAL A 255 29.06 -0.51 1.36
C VAL A 255 30.58 -0.66 1.30
N VAL A 256 31.28 0.47 1.28
CA VAL A 256 32.74 0.56 1.07
C VAL A 256 33.42 1.39 2.17
N PRO A 257 34.77 1.34 2.30
CA PRO A 257 35.51 2.18 3.25
C PRO A 257 35.30 3.68 3.06
#